data_AF-A0A520GTE0-F1
#
_entry.id   AF-A0A520GTE0-F1
#
_cell.length_a   1.000
_cell.length_b   1.000
_cell.length_c   1.000
_cell.angle_alpha   90.00
_cell.angle_beta   90.00
_cell.angle_gamma   90.00
#
_symmetry.space_group_name_H-M   'P 1'
#
loop_
_entity.id
_entity.type
_entity.pdbx_description
1 polymer ?
#
loop_
_entity_poly.entity_id
_entity_poly.type
_entity_poly.pdbx_seq_one_letter_code
_entity_poly.pdbx_strand_id
1 'polypeptide(L)'
;MEIALLTATVLLGLFVLLALFDGLYLHLIRYRLYEHKESRNEHISHTIRAVLFPIILYVLYLGNSDSAFYIGMALVVIDISVLGADAYMEKESRVFMGGLPKWEYILHL
;
A
#
# COMPACT_ATOMS: atom_id res chain seq x y z
N MET A 1 3.03 15.25 -23.45
CA MET A 1 1.96 15.12 -22.45
C MET A 1 1.29 13.74 -22.53
N GLU A 2 0.88 13.30 -23.72
CA GLU A 2 0.21 12.00 -23.92
C GLU A 2 1.05 10.78 -23.50
N ILE A 3 2.33 10.73 -23.87
CA ILE A 3 3.23 9.62 -23.49
C ILE A 3 3.39 9.55 -21.96
N ALA A 4 3.55 10.69 -21.29
CA ALA A 4 3.70 10.73 -19.84
C ALA A 4 2.44 10.22 -19.13
N LEU A 5 1.25 10.62 -19.59
CA LEU A 5 -0.03 10.17 -19.05
C LEU A 5 -0.24 8.67 -19.28
N LEU A 6 0.12 8.16 -20.46
CA LEU A 6 0.05 6.73 -20.77
C LEU A 6 1.00 5.93 -19.86
N THR A 7 2.25 6.36 -19.75
CA THR A 7 3.25 5.72 -18.89
C THR A 7 2.79 5.71 -17.43
N ALA A 8 2.31 6.83 -16.90
CA ALA A 8 1.81 6.91 -15.53
C ALA A 8 0.62 5.98 -15.30
N THR A 9 -0.34 5.94 -16.23
CA THR A 9 -1.50 5.04 -16.16
C THR A 9 -1.07 3.56 -16.14
N VAL A 10 -0.12 3.17 -17.00
CA VAL A 10 0.39 1.80 -17.03
C VAL A 10 1.10 1.45 -15.73
N LEU A 11 1.97 2.33 -15.22
CA LEU A 11 2.69 2.10 -13.96
C LEU A 11 1.75 2.00 -12.77
N LEU A 12 0.73 2.87 -12.69
CA LEU A 12 -0.30 2.81 -11.65
C LEU A 12 -1.12 1.54 -11.75
N GLY A 13 -1.47 1.10 -12.96
CA GLY A 13 -2.17 -0.17 -13.17
C GLY A 13 -1.35 -1.37 -12.69
N LEU A 14 -0.05 -1.42 -13.02
CA LEU A 14 0.85 -2.46 -12.54
C LEU A 14 1.00 -2.42 -11.01
N PHE A 15 1.12 -1.24 -10.42
CA PHE A 15 1.18 -1.06 -8.97
C PHE A 15 -0.08 -1.59 -8.27
N VAL A 16 -1.27 -1.28 -8.80
CA VAL A 16 -2.54 -1.81 -8.26
C VAL A 16 -2.59 -3.34 -8.33
N LEU A 17 -2.10 -3.95 -9.41
CA LEU A 17 -2.04 -5.41 -9.52
C LEU A 17 -1.14 -6.03 -8.44
N LEU A 18 0.02 -5.43 -8.16
CA LEU A 18 0.92 -5.89 -7.09
C LEU A 18 0.27 -5.71 -5.71
N ALA A 19 -0.33 -4.55 -5.45
CA ALA A 19 -1.02 -4.27 -4.19
C ALA A 19 -2.20 -5.23 -3.95
N LEU A 20 -2.95 -5.58 -5.00
CA LEU A 20 -4.00 -6.59 -4.91
C LEU A 20 -3.44 -7.99 -4.66
N PHE A 21 -2.32 -8.35 -5.30
CA PHE A 21 -1.69 -9.63 -5.07
C PHE A 21 -1.23 -9.78 -3.61
N ASP A 22 -0.61 -8.74 -3.05
CA ASP A 22 -0.20 -8.72 -1.64
C ASP A 22 -1.41 -8.72 -0.70
N GLY A 23 -2.21 -7.65 -0.74
CA GLY A 23 -3.28 -7.41 0.21
C GLY A 23 -4.47 -8.34 0.07
N LEU A 24 -4.85 -8.78 -1.14
CA LEU A 24 -6.00 -9.68 -1.32
C LEU A 24 -5.56 -11.15 -1.36
N TYR A 25 -4.58 -11.49 -2.20
CA TYR A 25 -4.23 -12.89 -2.39
C TYR A 25 -3.36 -13.43 -1.27
N LEU A 26 -2.26 -12.77 -0.89
CA LEU A 26 -1.40 -13.28 0.18
C LEU A 26 -2.07 -13.13 1.54
N HIS A 27 -2.52 -11.93 1.89
CA HIS A 27 -3.01 -11.67 3.24
C HIS A 27 -4.36 -12.32 3.53
N LEU A 28 -5.34 -12.19 2.62
CA LEU A 28 -6.70 -12.69 2.87
C LEU A 28 -6.88 -14.15 2.44
N ILE A 29 -6.42 -14.53 1.24
CA ILE A 29 -6.72 -15.85 0.68
C ILE A 29 -5.72 -16.91 1.14
N ARG A 30 -4.42 -16.67 0.92
CA ARG A 30 -3.37 -17.68 1.08
C ARG A 30 -2.97 -17.88 2.55
N TYR A 31 -2.61 -16.80 3.23
CA TYR A 31 -2.10 -16.85 4.61
C TYR A 31 -3.17 -16.57 5.67
N ARG A 32 -4.34 -16.06 5.26
CA ARG A 32 -5.47 -15.78 6.15
C ARG A 32 -5.05 -15.06 7.42
N LEU A 33 -4.24 -14.02 7.24
CA LEU A 33 -3.60 -13.28 8.33
C LEU A 33 -4.62 -12.69 9.33
N TYR A 34 -5.88 -12.52 8.91
CA TYR A 34 -6.96 -12.08 9.79
C TYR A 34 -7.27 -13.08 10.92
N GLU A 35 -6.85 -14.35 10.81
CA GLU A 35 -6.99 -15.38 11.84
C GLU A 35 -5.91 -15.26 12.94
N HIS A 36 -4.85 -14.47 12.69
CA HIS A 36 -3.70 -14.32 13.56
C HIS A 36 -3.67 -12.93 14.20
N LYS A 37 -3.54 -12.88 15.53
CA LYS A 37 -3.57 -11.61 16.28
C LYS A 37 -2.34 -10.76 16.01
N GLU A 38 -1.22 -11.42 15.73
CA GLU A 38 0.07 -10.86 15.41
C GLU A 38 0.01 -10.01 14.13
N SER A 39 -0.83 -10.38 13.17
CA SER A 39 -0.97 -9.68 11.89
C SER A 39 -2.00 -8.55 11.92
N ARG A 40 -2.68 -8.31 13.05
CA ARG A 40 -3.75 -7.29 13.15
C ARG A 40 -3.26 -5.88 12.83
N ASN A 41 -2.08 -5.52 13.33
CA ASN A 41 -1.55 -4.16 13.13
C ASN A 41 -1.21 -3.91 11.67
N GLU A 42 -0.73 -4.93 10.98
CA GLU A 42 -0.46 -4.86 9.54
C GLU A 42 -1.75 -4.74 8.71
N HIS A 43 -2.80 -5.47 9.08
CA HIS A 43 -4.11 -5.26 8.45
C HIS A 43 -4.61 -3.82 8.58
N ILE A 44 -4.34 -3.18 9.72
CA ILE A 44 -4.73 -1.78 9.95
C ILE A 44 -3.93 -0.84 9.04
N SER A 45 -2.60 -0.97 8.97
CA SER A 45 -1.77 -0.16 8.07
C SER A 45 -2.17 -0.37 6.61
N HIS A 46 -2.37 -1.61 6.16
CA HIS A 46 -2.84 -1.93 4.81
C HIS A 46 -4.20 -1.32 4.50
N THR A 47 -5.13 -1.36 5.45
CA THR A 47 -6.45 -0.72 5.29
C THR A 47 -6.32 0.79 5.17
N ILE A 48 -5.48 1.42 6.00
CA ILE A 48 -5.23 2.86 5.92
C ILE A 48 -4.65 3.22 4.54
N ARG A 49 -3.64 2.49 4.06
CA ARG A 49 -3.01 2.73 2.75
C ARG A 49 -3.99 2.48 1.59
N ALA A 50 -4.83 1.45 1.67
CA ALA A 50 -5.86 1.17 0.68
C ALA A 50 -6.90 2.30 0.55
N VAL A 51 -7.15 3.05 1.64
CA VAL A 51 -8.00 4.25 1.63
C VAL A 51 -7.23 5.49 1.18
N LEU A 52 -5.99 5.68 1.63
CA LEU A 52 -5.16 6.83 1.26
C LEU A 52 -4.86 6.85 -0.24
N PHE A 53 -4.52 5.71 -0.84
CA PHE A 53 -4.12 5.62 -2.24
C PHE A 53 -5.14 6.23 -3.23
N PRO A 54 -6.44 5.85 -3.25
CA PRO A 54 -7.40 6.46 -4.16
C PRO A 54 -7.63 7.95 -3.89
N ILE A 55 -7.53 8.41 -2.63
CA ILE A 55 -7.65 9.83 -2.28
C ILE A 55 -6.44 10.61 -2.82
N ILE A 56 -5.22 10.07 -2.64
CA ILE A 56 -3.99 10.65 -3.19
C ILE A 56 -4.08 10.74 -4.70
N LEU A 57 -4.53 9.69 -5.40
CA LEU A 57 -4.75 9.74 -6.84
C LEU A 57 -5.78 10.81 -7.24
N TYR A 58 -6.92 10.87 -6.56
CA TYR A 58 -7.92 11.88 -6.86
C TYR A 58 -7.36 13.30 -6.72
N VAL A 59 -6.63 13.57 -5.64
CA VAL A 59 -6.14 14.91 -5.32
C VAL A 59 -4.91 15.30 -6.15
N LEU A 60 -3.91 14.43 -6.32
CA LEU A 60 -2.67 14.73 -7.04
C LEU A 60 -2.72 14.45 -8.54
N TYR A 61 -3.47 13.43 -8.96
CA TYR A 61 -3.49 13.00 -10.37
C TYR A 61 -4.66 13.64 -11.14
N LEU A 62 -5.82 13.79 -10.50
CA LEU A 62 -7.01 14.38 -11.14
C LEU A 62 -7.26 15.85 -10.72
N GLY A 63 -6.72 16.29 -9.58
CA GLY A 63 -6.85 17.66 -9.11
C GLY A 63 -6.02 18.65 -9.93
N ASN A 64 -6.53 19.87 -10.08
CA ASN A 64 -5.93 20.92 -10.91
C ASN A 64 -5.72 22.26 -10.17
N SER A 65 -5.78 22.28 -8.84
CA SER A 65 -5.57 23.47 -8.02
C SER A 65 -4.32 23.35 -7.14
N ASP A 66 -3.74 24.49 -6.76
CA ASP A 66 -2.61 24.55 -5.82
C ASP A 66 -2.99 23.91 -4.47
N SER A 67 -4.23 24.12 -4.01
CA SER A 67 -4.74 23.50 -2.79
C SER A 67 -4.75 21.96 -2.88
N ALA A 68 -5.14 21.41 -4.04
CA ALA A 68 -5.10 19.97 -4.26
C ALA A 68 -3.66 19.47 -4.17
N PHE A 69 -2.71 20.16 -4.81
CA PHE A 69 -1.30 19.80 -4.72
C PHE A 69 -0.80 19.73 -3.26
N TYR A 70 -1.02 20.76 -2.44
CA TYR A 70 -0.56 20.77 -1.04
C TYR A 70 -1.25 19.72 -0.16
N ILE A 71 -2.56 19.51 -0.33
CA ILE A 71 -3.30 18.46 0.38
C ILE A 71 -2.75 17.09 -0.01
N GLY A 72 -2.56 16.86 -1.31
CA GLY A 72 -2.03 15.62 -1.82
C GLY A 72 -0.62 15.32 -1.33
N MET A 73 0.25 16.34 -1.28
CA MET A 73 1.59 16.20 -0.70
C MET A 73 1.53 15.84 0.78
N ALA A 74 0.64 16.44 1.57
CA ALA A 74 0.45 16.07 2.97
C ALA A 74 -0.02 14.62 3.12
N LEU A 75 -0.95 14.17 2.27
CA LEU A 75 -1.42 12.78 2.26
C LEU A 75 -0.31 11.79 1.87
N VAL A 76 0.57 12.13 0.93
CA VAL A 76 1.74 11.31 0.59
C VAL A 76 2.69 11.18 1.77
N VAL A 77 2.96 12.26 2.50
CA VAL A 77 3.79 12.21 3.71
C VAL A 77 3.17 11.29 4.77
N ILE A 78 1.85 11.34 4.94
CA ILE A 78 1.12 10.44 5.83
C ILE A 78 1.26 8.99 5.35
N ASP A 79 1.03 8.71 4.06
CA ASP A 79 1.14 7.35 3.50
C ASP A 79 2.54 6.76 3.68
N ILE A 80 3.59 7.54 3.40
CA ILE A 80 4.99 7.12 3.64
C ILE A 80 5.25 6.83 5.12
N SER A 81 4.66 7.63 6.02
CA SER A 81 4.78 7.39 7.47
C SER A 81 4.09 6.09 7.88
N VAL A 82 2.92 5.78 7.30
CA VAL A 82 2.22 4.50 7.52
C VAL A 82 3.04 3.34 6.95
N LEU A 83 3.59 3.45 5.74
CA LEU A 83 4.48 2.45 5.15
C LEU A 83 5.72 2.19 6.03
N GLY A 84 6.33 3.24 6.58
CA GLY A 84 7.47 3.10 7.49
C GLY A 84 7.10 2.35 8.78
N ALA A 85 5.92 2.62 9.34
CA ALA A 85 5.40 1.88 10.49
C ALA A 85 5.07 0.43 10.14
N ASP A 86 4.46 0.20 8.98
CA ASP A 86 4.12 -1.13 8.45
C ASP A 86 5.36 -2.02 8.32
N ALA A 87 6.37 -1.55 7.59
CA ALA A 87 7.65 -2.25 7.39
C ALA A 87 8.41 -2.53 8.70
N TYR A 88 8.23 -1.69 9.73
CA TYR A 88 8.81 -1.93 11.05
C TYR A 88 8.12 -3.11 11.76
N MET A 89 6.81 -3.26 11.59
CA MET A 89 5.98 -4.26 12.29
C MET A 89 5.86 -5.60 11.54
N GLU A 90 6.14 -5.60 10.24
CA GLU A 90 5.97 -6.73 9.31
C GLU A 90 6.70 -8.03 9.74
N LYS A 91 7.85 -7.92 10.42
CA LYS A 91 8.57 -9.12 10.87
C LYS A 91 7.80 -9.91 11.92
N GLU A 92 7.06 -9.21 12.78
CA GLU A 92 6.30 -9.81 13.88
C GLU A 92 5.00 -10.45 13.40
N SER A 93 4.42 -9.94 12.30
CA SER A 93 3.13 -10.40 11.79
C SER A 93 3.18 -11.81 11.18
N ARG A 94 4.38 -12.33 10.84
CA ARG A 94 4.60 -13.66 10.24
C ARG A 94 5.22 -14.68 11.19
N VAL A 95 5.30 -14.38 12.49
CA VAL A 95 5.92 -15.28 13.47
C VAL A 95 5.26 -16.67 13.47
N PHE A 96 3.94 -16.73 13.28
CA PHE A 96 3.18 -17.99 13.24
C PHE A 96 3.57 -18.94 12.08
N MET A 97 4.17 -18.40 11.01
CA MET A 97 4.59 -19.17 9.83
C MET A 97 6.11 -19.32 9.71
N GLY A 98 6.86 -19.00 10.77
CA GLY A 98 8.33 -19.10 10.79
C GLY A 98 9.04 -17.85 10.26
N GLY A 99 8.34 -16.71 10.17
CA GLY A 99 8.86 -15.43 9.70
C GLY A 99 8.50 -15.10 8.26
N LEU A 100 8.81 -13.87 7.86
CA LEU A 100 8.45 -13.31 6.56
C LEU A 100 9.32 -13.89 5.43
N PRO A 101 8.73 -14.47 4.37
CA PRO A 101 9.45 -14.86 3.17
C PRO A 101 10.11 -13.66 2.49
N LYS A 102 11.38 -13.79 2.05
CA LYS A 102 12.12 -12.68 1.41
C LYS A 102 11.45 -12.11 0.15
N TRP A 103 10.71 -12.93 -0.58
CA TRP A 103 10.03 -12.49 -1.80
C TRP A 103 8.75 -11.70 -1.48
N GLU A 104 8.08 -12.02 -0.36
CA GLU A 104 6.94 -11.25 0.14
C GLU A 104 7.42 -9.86 0.59
N TYR A 105 8.56 -9.80 1.29
CA TYR A 105 9.18 -8.52 1.68
C TYR A 105 9.46 -7.58 0.49
N ILE A 106 9.87 -8.11 -0.66
CA ILE A 106 10.13 -7.32 -1.88
C ILE A 106 8.83 -6.86 -2.53
N LEU A 107 7.77 -7.66 -2.43
CA LEU A 107 6.45 -7.33 -2.98
C LEU A 107 5.73 -6.28 -2.12
N HIS A 108 5.91 -6.36 -0.81
CA HIS A 108 5.20 -5.57 0.19
C HIS A 108 5.68 -4.10 0.25
N LEU A 109 6.98 -3.88 -0.02
CA LEU A 109 7.63 -2.56 -0.09
C LEU A 109 7.52 -1.92 -1.48
#